data_AF-A0A1F4UJR9-F1
#
_entry.id   AF-A0A1F4UJR9-F1
#
_cell.length_a   1.000
_cell.length_b   1.000
_cell.length_c   1.000
_cell.angle_alpha   90.00
_cell.angle_beta   90.00
_cell.angle_gamma   90.00
#
_symmetry.space_group_name_H-M   'P 1'
#
loop_
_entity.id
_entity.type
_entity.pdbx_description
1 polymer ?
#
loop_
_entity_poly.entity_id
_entity_poly.type
_entity_poly.pdbx_seq_one_letter_code
_entity_poly.pdbx_strand_id
1 'polypeptide(L)' 'MSQAKDLRVKDVKELTKMLMDEQKSLEKYMNDVYKGKDKNLVRSSSFRKNIARIKTVINEKKFLEEK' A
#
# COMPACT_ATOMS: atom_id res chain seq x y z
N MET A 1 9.92 -12.36 -6.87
CA MET A 1 9.00 -13.13 -5.99
C MET A 1 9.42 -12.93 -4.53
N SER A 2 8.96 -11.86 -3.86
CA SER A 2 8.88 -11.75 -2.37
C SER A 2 8.44 -10.33 -2.00
N GLN A 3 7.14 -10.12 -1.79
CA GLN A 3 6.63 -8.92 -1.10
C GLN A 3 5.42 -9.28 -0.25
N ALA A 4 4.58 -10.22 -0.72
CA ALA A 4 3.41 -10.66 0.01
C ALA A 4 3.73 -11.47 1.28
N LYS A 5 4.80 -12.29 1.28
CA LYS A 5 5.22 -13.04 2.46
C LYS A 5 5.68 -12.11 3.59
N ASP A 6 6.40 -11.05 3.24
CA ASP A 6 6.92 -10.06 4.20
C ASP A 6 5.81 -9.23 4.86
N LEU A 7 4.67 -9.04 4.19
CA LEU A 7 3.52 -8.33 4.77
C LEU A 7 2.80 -9.16 5.84
N ARG A 8 2.72 -10.49 5.68
CA ARG A 8 1.95 -11.34 6.61
C ARG A 8 2.61 -11.50 7.98
N VAL A 9 3.94 -11.38 8.04
CA VAL A 9 4.73 -11.48 9.28
C VAL A 9 4.59 -10.21 10.15
N LYS A 10 4.32 -9.05 9.54
CA LYS A 10 4.20 -7.76 10.23
C LYS A 10 2.96 -7.67 11.09
N ASP A 11 3.02 -6.88 12.15
CA ASP A 11 1.86 -6.64 13.01
C ASP A 11 0.85 -5.68 12.33
N VAL A 12 -0.36 -5.58 12.89
CA VAL A 12 -1.42 -4.71 12.33
C VAL A 12 -1.02 -3.22 12.39
N LYS A 13 -0.22 -2.81 13.39
CA LYS A 13 0.21 -1.42 13.57
C LYS A 13 1.23 -1.01 12.50
N GLU A 14 2.22 -1.86 12.23
CA GLU A 14 3.20 -1.74 11.16
C GLU A 14 2.51 -1.74 9.80
N LEU A 15 1.56 -2.65 9.57
CA LEU A 15 0.78 -2.66 8.33
C LEU A 15 -0.02 -1.37 8.14
N THR A 16 -0.59 -0.83 9.21
CA THR A 16 -1.31 0.46 9.18
C THR A 16 -0.36 1.61 8.87
N LYS A 17 0.83 1.64 9.47
CA LYS A 17 1.87 2.62 9.16
C LYS A 17 2.31 2.55 7.69
N MET A 18 2.59 1.34 7.21
CA MET A 18 2.94 1.11 5.81
C MET A 18 1.83 1.54 4.85
N LEU A 19 0.56 1.31 5.21
CA LEU A 19 -0.57 1.76 4.41
C LEU A 19 -0.58 3.29 4.29
N MET A 20 -0.38 4.01 5.38
CA MET A 20 -0.32 5.48 5.39
C MET A 20 0.85 6.01 4.56
N ASP A 21 2.02 5.40 4.69
CA ASP A 21 3.22 5.82 3.95
C ASP A 21 3.05 5.60 2.44
N GLU A 22 2.45 4.48 2.03
CA GLU A 22 2.18 4.17 0.63
C GLU A 22 1.09 5.11 0.06
N GLN A 23 0.08 5.47 0.85
CA GLN A 23 -0.95 6.44 0.48
C GLN A 23 -0.36 7.85 0.28
N LYS A 24 0.48 8.33 1.21
CA LYS A 24 1.18 9.61 1.06
C LYS A 24 2.10 9.62 -0.16
N SER A 25 2.77 8.51 -0.42
CA SER A 25 3.63 8.36 -1.61
C SER A 25 2.81 8.44 -2.90
N LEU A 26 1.64 7.78 -2.94
CA LEU A 26 0.71 7.89 -4.06
C LEU A 26 0.18 9.31 -4.23
N GLU A 27 -0.20 9.99 -3.15
CA GLU A 27 -0.69 11.37 -3.18
C GLU A 27 0.38 12.33 -3.71
N LYS A 28 1.61 12.23 -3.20
CA LYS A 28 2.74 13.01 -3.70
C LYS A 28 2.97 12.75 -5.19
N TYR A 29 2.97 11.49 -5.59
CA TYR A 29 3.13 11.08 -6.98
C TYR A 29 2.03 11.67 -7.88
N MET A 30 0.77 11.61 -7.44
CA MET A 30 -0.35 12.19 -8.18
C MET A 30 -0.26 13.71 -8.29
N ASN A 31 0.21 14.39 -7.23
CA ASN A 31 0.46 15.82 -7.27
C ASN A 31 1.58 16.19 -8.26
N ASP A 32 2.64 15.39 -8.34
CA ASP A 32 3.70 15.58 -9.33
C ASP A 32 3.20 15.31 -10.76
N VAL A 33 2.35 14.30 -10.96
CA VAL A 33 1.69 14.04 -12.25
C VAL A 33 0.78 15.20 -12.65
N TYR A 34 -0.06 15.69 -11.72
CA TYR A 34 -0.97 16.81 -11.96
C TYR A 34 -0.22 18.10 -12.32
N LYS A 35 0.93 18.35 -11.66
CA LYS A 35 1.82 19.48 -11.97
C LYS A 35 2.63 19.28 -13.26
N GLY A 36 2.45 18.16 -13.96
CA GLY A 36 3.18 17.83 -15.18
C GLY A 36 4.65 17.46 -14.98
N LYS A 37 5.09 17.24 -13.73
CA LYS A 37 6.47 16.86 -13.39
C LYS A 37 6.78 15.40 -13.70
N ASP A 38 5.75 14.54 -13.72
CA ASP A 38 5.87 13.12 -14.06
C ASP A 38 4.73 12.72 -15.01
N LYS A 39 5.06 12.00 -16.11
CA LYS A 39 4.07 11.54 -17.11
C LYS A 39 3.79 10.04 -17.01
N ASN A 40 4.46 9.32 -16.11
CA ASN A 40 4.46 7.87 -16.07
C ASN A 40 3.31 7.28 -15.25
N LEU A 41 2.09 7.40 -15.76
CA LEU A 41 0.87 6.90 -15.11
C LEU A 41 0.93 5.43 -14.65
N VAL A 42 1.80 4.62 -15.25
CA VAL A 42 2.02 3.21 -14.88
C VAL A 42 2.54 3.08 -13.44
N ARG A 43 3.36 4.01 -12.95
CA ARG A 43 3.85 4.00 -11.56
C ARG A 43 2.71 4.09 -10.54
N SER A 44 1.64 4.84 -10.86
CA SER A 44 0.46 4.92 -10.01
C SER A 44 -0.21 3.55 -9.79
N SER A 45 -0.14 2.66 -10.77
CA SER A 45 -0.74 1.33 -10.68
C SER A 45 -0.01 0.44 -9.65
N SER A 46 1.31 0.58 -9.53
CA SER A 46 2.12 -0.15 -8.56
C SER A 46 1.78 0.25 -7.13
N PHE A 47 1.67 1.56 -6.86
CA PHE A 47 1.22 2.07 -5.56
C PHE A 47 -0.16 1.55 -5.18
N ARG A 48 -1.14 1.62 -6.12
CA ARG A 48 -2.50 1.09 -5.87
C ARG A 48 -2.49 -0.41 -5.56
N LYS A 49 -1.68 -1.20 -6.27
CA LYS A 49 -1.52 -2.64 -6.02
C LYS A 49 -0.92 -2.93 -4.64
N ASN A 50 0.08 -2.14 -4.21
CA ASN A 50 0.69 -2.28 -2.89
C ASN A 50 -0.31 -1.94 -1.78
N ILE A 51 -1.02 -0.81 -1.90
CA ILE A 51 -2.10 -0.41 -0.99
C ILE A 51 -3.16 -1.53 -0.87
N ALA A 52 -3.59 -2.10 -2.00
CA ALA A 52 -4.57 -3.18 -2.01
C ALA A 52 -4.06 -4.41 -1.24
N ARG A 53 -2.81 -4.84 -1.47
CA ARG A 53 -2.20 -5.97 -0.75
C ARG A 53 -2.14 -5.73 0.75
N ILE A 54 -1.71 -4.54 1.19
CA ILE A 54 -1.63 -4.20 2.61
C ILE A 54 -3.03 -4.25 3.25
N LYS A 55 -4.04 -3.68 2.59
CA LYS A 55 -5.44 -3.74 3.06
C LYS A 55 -5.94 -5.18 3.17
N THR A 56 -5.64 -6.03 2.19
CA THR A 56 -6.00 -7.45 2.23
C THR A 56 -5.41 -8.13 3.46
N VAL A 57 -4.11 -7.97 3.71
CA VAL A 57 -3.45 -8.61 4.87
C VAL A 57 -3.99 -8.09 6.21
N ILE A 58 -4.31 -6.79 6.31
CA ILE A 58 -4.96 -6.23 7.51
C ILE A 58 -6.33 -6.90 7.74
N ASN A 59 -7.14 -7.04 6.69
CA ASN A 59 -8.45 -7.67 6.81
C ASN A 59 -8.33 -9.18 7.11
N GLU A 60 -7.38 -9.88 6.51
CA GLU A 60 -7.08 -11.28 6.83
C GLU A 60 -6.77 -11.45 8.33
N LYS A 61 -5.93 -10.57 8.89
CA LYS A 61 -5.57 -10.61 10.32
C LYS A 61 -6.77 -10.32 11.23
N LYS A 62 -7.55 -9.27 10.94
CA LYS A 62 -8.76 -8.95 11.70
C LYS A 62 -9.78 -10.09 11.71
N PHE A 63 -10.00 -10.71 10.55
CA PHE A 63 -10.90 -11.85 10.43
C PHE A 63 -10.43 -13.06 11.25
N LEU A 64 -9.12 -13.25 11.40
CA LEU A 64 -8.56 -14.32 12.24
C LEU A 64 -8.64 -13.99 13.74
N GLU A 65 -8.59 -12.71 14.13
CA GLU A 65 -8.75 -12.27 15.53
C GLU A 65 -10.21 -12.32 16.00
N GLU A 66 -11.17 -12.15 15.08
CA GLU A 66 -12.61 -12.23 15.36
C GLU A 66 -13.15 -13.68 15.42
N LYS A 67 -12.34 -14.68 15.10
CA LYS A 67 -12.68 -16.12 15.11
C LYS A 67 -12.17 -16.81 16.36
#